data_AF-A0A939W1B1-F1
#
_entry.id   AF-A0A939W1B1-F1
#
_cell.length_a   1.000
_cell.length_b   1.000
_cell.length_c   1.000
_cell.angle_alpha   90.00
_cell.angle_beta   90.00
_cell.angle_gamma   90.00
#
_symmetry.space_group_name_H-M   'P 1'
#
loop_
_entity.id
_entity.type
_entity.pdbx_description
1 polymer ?
#
loop_
_entity_poly.entity_id
_entity_poly.type
_entity_poly.pdbx_seq_one_letter_code
_entity_poly.pdbx_strand_id
1 'polypeptide(L)'
;MLKTGRVLITAIFIIVIGLSGCSKAATQTVSGKQKNELIAFAKTICQIAQESKPREFLKAAHSRGRELKDYYDFLREIRIGDQPEWQVEANREDGSDFFVSFKTSRGITVTMEIARAETKELKFCSITD
;
A
#
# COMPACT_ATOMS: atom_id res chain seq x y z
N MET A 1 -9.81 -33.85 -37.89
CA MET A 1 -10.24 -32.75 -37.00
C MET A 1 -9.93 -33.16 -35.57
N LEU A 2 -8.85 -32.62 -34.97
CA LEU A 2 -8.46 -32.89 -33.58
C LEU A 2 -8.52 -31.56 -32.82
N LYS A 3 -9.46 -31.46 -31.89
CA LYS A 3 -9.76 -30.26 -31.09
C LYS A 3 -8.93 -30.34 -29.82
N THR A 4 -7.73 -29.74 -29.82
CA THR A 4 -6.86 -29.69 -28.64
C THR A 4 -7.38 -28.60 -27.70
N GLY A 5 -8.23 -28.99 -26.75
CA GLY A 5 -8.66 -28.13 -25.65
C GLY A 5 -7.51 -27.90 -24.68
N ARG A 6 -6.96 -26.68 -24.67
CA ARG A 6 -6.01 -26.23 -23.64
C ARG A 6 -6.79 -26.04 -22.34
N VAL A 7 -6.55 -26.91 -21.37
CA VAL A 7 -6.96 -26.67 -19.98
C VAL A 7 -6.02 -25.63 -19.41
N LEU A 8 -6.49 -24.39 -19.35
CA LEU A 8 -5.80 -23.29 -18.69
C LEU A 8 -6.01 -23.47 -17.18
N ILE A 9 -5.04 -24.06 -16.49
CA ILE A 9 -5.05 -24.13 -15.02
C ILE A 9 -4.70 -22.73 -14.51
N THR A 10 -5.73 -21.94 -14.20
CA THR A 10 -5.57 -20.68 -13.47
C THR A 10 -5.17 -21.03 -12.04
N ALA A 11 -3.88 -20.88 -11.72
CA ALA A 11 -3.40 -20.99 -10.35
C ALA A 11 -3.95 -19.80 -9.53
N ILE A 12 -5.00 -20.04 -8.76
CA ILE A 12 -5.50 -19.09 -7.77
C ILE A 12 -4.62 -19.27 -6.52
N PHE A 13 -3.62 -18.40 -6.37
CA PHE A 13 -2.94 -18.20 -5.09
C PHE A 13 -3.89 -17.42 -4.17
N ILE A 14 -4.62 -18.14 -3.32
CA ILE A 14 -5.33 -17.54 -2.18
C ILE A 14 -4.30 -17.38 -1.07
N ILE A 15 -3.73 -16.18 -0.95
CA ILE A 15 -2.93 -15.83 0.23
C ILE A 15 -3.90 -15.48 1.34
N VAL A 16 -4.10 -16.43 2.26
CA VAL A 16 -4.77 -16.20 3.54
C VAL A 16 -3.86 -15.35 4.39
N ILE A 17 -4.25 -14.09 4.64
CA ILE A 17 -3.58 -13.26 5.62
C ILE A 17 -4.48 -13.18 6.84
N GLY A 18 -4.06 -13.90 7.88
CA GLY A 18 -4.64 -13.83 9.21
C GLY A 18 -4.39 -12.44 9.79
N LEU A 19 -5.44 -11.62 9.81
CA LEU A 19 -5.52 -10.42 10.62
C LEU A 19 -5.80 -10.82 12.08
N SER A 20 -4.77 -10.80 12.92
CA SER A 20 -4.97 -10.71 14.36
C SER A 20 -5.00 -9.23 14.75
N GLY A 21 -6.18 -8.74 15.13
CA GLY A 21 -6.27 -7.66 16.13
C GLY A 21 -6.26 -6.21 15.65
N CYS A 22 -7.06 -5.83 14.66
CA CYS A 22 -7.71 -4.51 14.66
C CYS A 22 -8.98 -4.59 13.81
N SER A 23 -10.05 -3.95 14.28
CA SER A 23 -11.44 -4.06 13.84
C SER A 23 -11.65 -4.45 12.37
N LYS A 24 -12.54 -5.43 12.12
CA LYS A 24 -13.04 -5.84 10.80
C LYS A 24 -13.82 -4.70 10.13
N ALA A 25 -13.16 -3.62 9.74
CA ALA A 25 -13.65 -2.76 8.66
C ALA A 25 -13.66 -3.66 7.43
N ALA A 26 -14.83 -3.83 6.81
CA ALA A 26 -14.93 -4.67 5.63
C ALA A 26 -14.05 -4.03 4.55
N THR A 27 -12.98 -4.69 4.12
CA THR A 27 -12.09 -4.18 3.07
C THR A 27 -12.37 -4.89 1.74
N GLN A 28 -12.24 -4.16 0.63
CA GLN A 28 -12.33 -4.74 -0.72
C GLN A 28 -10.98 -4.69 -1.38
N THR A 29 -10.48 -5.83 -1.87
CA THR A 29 -9.24 -5.88 -2.64
C THR A 29 -9.38 -5.06 -3.92
N VAL A 30 -8.45 -4.13 -4.15
CA VAL A 30 -8.38 -3.31 -5.36
C VAL A 30 -7.47 -3.99 -6.38
N SER A 31 -7.87 -4.01 -7.64
CA SER A 31 -7.10 -4.66 -8.73
C SER A 31 -6.95 -3.76 -9.96
N GLY A 32 -6.08 -4.16 -10.89
CA GLY A 32 -5.88 -3.48 -12.16
C GLY A 32 -5.16 -2.13 -12.05
N LYS A 33 -5.55 -1.17 -12.88
CA LYS A 33 -4.87 0.13 -13.05
C LYS A 33 -4.79 0.93 -11.75
N GLN A 34 -5.89 0.98 -10.98
CA GLN A 34 -5.96 1.72 -9.72
C GLN A 34 -4.99 1.18 -8.67
N LYS A 35 -4.87 -0.15 -8.56
CA LYS A 35 -3.88 -0.80 -7.70
C LYS A 35 -2.46 -0.33 -8.04
N ASN A 36 -2.11 -0.32 -9.32
CA ASN A 36 -0.77 0.06 -9.77
C ASN A 36 -0.47 1.54 -9.50
N GLU A 37 -1.45 2.43 -9.65
CA GLU A 37 -1.29 3.85 -9.36
C GLU A 37 -1.05 4.14 -7.88
N LEU A 38 -1.78 3.45 -7.00
CA LEU A 38 -1.64 3.57 -5.55
C LEU A 38 -0.30 3.02 -5.07
N ILE A 39 0.15 1.89 -5.62
CA ILE A 39 1.48 1.33 -5.34
C ILE A 39 2.58 2.27 -5.83
N ALA A 40 2.45 2.82 -7.05
CA ALA A 40 3.44 3.75 -7.58
C ALA A 40 3.57 4.99 -6.68
N PHE A 41 2.45 5.53 -6.21
CA PHE A 41 2.45 6.63 -5.25
C PHE A 41 3.14 6.24 -3.93
N ALA A 42 2.77 5.12 -3.31
CA ALA A 42 3.39 4.66 -2.07
C ALA A 42 4.91 4.46 -2.21
N LYS A 43 5.35 3.89 -3.35
CA LYS A 43 6.77 3.76 -3.69
C LYS A 43 7.48 5.11 -3.78
N THR A 44 6.89 6.09 -4.47
CA THR A 44 7.45 7.45 -4.57
C THR A 44 7.61 8.09 -3.20
N ILE A 45 6.59 7.98 -2.33
CA ILE A 45 6.64 8.51 -0.97
C ILE A 45 7.78 7.86 -0.17
N CYS A 46 7.90 6.53 -0.21
CA CYS A 46 8.97 5.83 0.47
C CYS A 46 10.36 6.21 -0.07
N GLN A 47 10.50 6.30 -1.39
CA GLN A 47 11.76 6.69 -2.03
C GLN A 47 12.20 8.09 -1.61
N ILE A 48 11.30 9.07 -1.65
CA ILE A 48 11.59 10.45 -1.24
C ILE A 48 12.02 10.51 0.24
N ALA A 49 11.36 9.72 1.10
CA ALA A 49 11.73 9.62 2.51
C ALA A 49 13.14 9.04 2.69
N GLN A 50 13.44 7.91 2.03
CA GLN A 50 14.75 7.23 2.06
C GLN A 50 15.88 8.09 1.48
N GLU A 51 15.61 8.89 0.44
CA GLU A 51 16.56 9.86 -0.13
C GLU A 51 16.79 11.08 0.78
N SER A 52 16.15 11.13 1.95
CA SER A 52 16.27 12.21 2.92
C SER A 52 15.86 13.59 2.36
N LYS A 53 14.76 13.63 1.59
CA LYS A 53 14.24 14.84 0.94
C LYS A 53 12.92 15.34 1.58
N PRO A 54 12.95 15.99 2.75
CA PRO A 54 11.75 16.34 3.50
C PRO A 54 10.83 17.34 2.78
N ARG A 55 11.39 18.29 2.02
CA ARG A 55 10.59 19.27 1.25
C ARG A 55 9.81 18.62 0.12
N GLU A 56 10.41 17.64 -0.54
CA GLU A 56 9.74 16.87 -1.60
C GLU A 56 8.68 15.95 -1.00
N PHE A 57 8.94 15.40 0.18
CA PHE A 57 7.98 14.56 0.89
C PHE A 57 6.71 15.35 1.22
N LEU A 58 6.84 16.55 1.78
CA LEU A 58 5.70 17.40 2.09
C LEU A 58 4.87 17.76 0.85
N LYS A 59 5.52 17.96 -0.30
CA LYS A 59 4.83 18.22 -1.57
C LYS A 59 4.13 16.98 -2.10
N ALA A 60 4.78 15.82 -2.05
CA ALA A 60 4.27 14.58 -2.62
C ALA A 60 3.18 13.93 -1.75
N ALA A 61 3.26 14.04 -0.42
CA ALA A 61 2.30 13.43 0.49
C ALA A 61 0.91 14.11 0.44
N HIS A 62 0.82 15.35 -0.07
CA HIS A 62 -0.41 16.14 -0.19
C HIS A 62 -1.24 16.25 1.11
N SER A 63 -0.65 15.90 2.25
CA SER A 63 -1.32 15.80 3.54
C SER A 63 -1.41 17.14 4.24
N ARG A 64 -2.52 17.34 4.94
CA ARG A 64 -2.71 18.50 5.84
C ARG A 64 -2.55 18.13 7.32
N GLY A 65 -2.17 16.89 7.62
CA GLY A 65 -1.99 16.37 8.97
C GLY A 65 -0.76 16.93 9.67
N ARG A 66 -0.85 17.06 11.01
CA ARG A 66 0.28 17.51 11.84
C ARG A 66 1.38 16.46 12.01
N GLU A 67 1.11 15.21 11.62
CA GLU A 67 1.96 14.03 11.85
C GLU A 67 2.89 13.68 10.67
N LEU A 68 2.93 14.53 9.63
CA LEU A 68 3.76 14.30 8.44
C LEU A 68 5.25 14.11 8.74
N LYS A 69 5.75 14.81 9.77
CA LYS A 69 7.14 14.68 10.21
C LYS A 69 7.39 13.27 10.72
N ASP A 70 6.49 12.73 11.53
CA ASP A 70 6.64 11.40 12.12
C ASP A 70 6.55 10.32 11.03
N TYR A 71 5.66 10.48 10.06
CA TYR A 71 5.60 9.61 8.88
C TYR A 71 6.88 9.65 8.06
N TYR A 72 7.45 10.83 7.85
CA TYR A 72 8.70 11.01 7.12
C TYR A 72 9.87 10.35 7.84
N ASP A 73 10.06 10.66 9.13
CA ASP A 73 11.14 10.10 9.94
C ASP A 73 11.05 8.57 9.97
N PHE A 74 9.83 8.06 10.11
CA PHE A 74 9.53 6.63 10.08
C PHE A 74 9.89 5.98 8.73
N LEU A 75 9.36 6.50 7.62
CA LEU A 75 9.58 5.92 6.28
C LEU A 75 11.05 5.99 5.84
N ARG A 76 11.80 6.98 6.33
CA ARG A 76 13.24 7.12 6.08
C ARG A 76 14.04 5.94 6.64
N GLU A 77 13.59 5.34 7.73
CA GLU A 77 14.30 4.23 8.40
C GLU A 77 13.92 2.84 7.85
N ILE A 78 12.84 2.74 7.10
CA ILE A 78 12.38 1.47 6.53
C ILE A 78 13.27 1.03 5.38
N ARG A 79 13.67 -0.24 5.41
CA ARG A 79 14.23 -0.93 4.24
C ARG A 79 13.17 -1.74 3.54
N ILE A 80 12.76 -1.28 2.37
CA ILE A 80 11.93 -2.05 1.45
C ILE A 80 12.82 -3.16 0.87
N GLY A 81 12.34 -4.41 0.86
CA GLY A 81 13.07 -5.50 0.20
C GLY A 81 13.17 -5.29 -1.32
N ASP A 82 13.92 -6.15 -2.02
CA ASP A 82 14.06 -6.04 -3.48
C ASP A 82 12.75 -6.36 -4.22
N GLN A 83 11.92 -7.22 -3.64
CA GLN A 83 10.64 -7.67 -4.20
C GLN A 83 9.55 -7.70 -3.12
N PRO A 84 9.14 -6.54 -2.59
CA PRO A 84 8.08 -6.47 -1.60
C PRO A 84 6.74 -6.89 -2.25
N GLU A 85 5.99 -7.74 -1.56
CA GLU A 85 4.62 -8.04 -1.95
C GLU A 85 3.71 -6.89 -1.53
N TRP A 86 3.07 -6.24 -2.51
CA TRP A 86 2.16 -5.11 -2.29
C TRP A 86 0.70 -5.54 -2.33
N GLN A 87 -0.04 -5.07 -1.34
CA GLN A 87 -1.48 -5.24 -1.21
C GLN A 87 -2.16 -3.88 -1.20
N VAL A 88 -3.34 -3.83 -1.81
CA VAL A 88 -4.15 -2.62 -1.86
C VAL A 88 -5.59 -2.98 -1.56
N GLU A 89 -6.13 -2.35 -0.54
CA GLU A 89 -7.48 -2.55 -0.06
C GLU A 89 -8.22 -1.21 -0.03
N ALA A 90 -9.48 -1.19 -0.46
CA ALA A 90 -10.35 -0.04 -0.28
C ALA A 90 -11.12 -0.20 1.04
N ASN A 91 -11.23 0.89 1.80
CA ASN A 91 -12.15 0.96 2.92
C ASN A 91 -13.60 0.89 2.39
N ARG A 92 -14.38 -0.14 2.72
CA ARG A 92 -15.75 -0.26 2.18
C ARG A 92 -16.77 0.69 2.80
N GLU A 93 -16.48 1.33 3.93
CA GLU A 93 -17.46 2.22 4.56
C GLU A 93 -17.69 3.51 3.76
N ASP A 94 -16.63 4.09 3.18
CA ASP A 94 -16.72 5.33 2.38
C ASP A 94 -16.20 5.15 0.94
N GLY A 95 -15.49 4.05 0.64
CA GLY A 95 -14.92 3.76 -0.69
C GLY A 95 -13.87 4.79 -1.16
N SER A 96 -13.60 5.82 -0.35
CA SER A 96 -12.77 6.95 -0.69
C SER A 96 -11.31 6.73 -0.33
N ASP A 97 -11.03 5.90 0.68
CA ASP A 97 -9.70 5.72 1.24
C ASP A 97 -9.15 4.33 0.90
N PHE A 98 -7.86 4.29 0.60
CA PHE A 98 -7.15 3.10 0.18
C PHE A 98 -6.02 2.79 1.15
N PHE A 99 -5.96 1.55 1.61
CA PHE A 99 -4.84 1.02 2.38
C PHE A 99 -3.87 0.33 1.43
N VAL A 100 -2.65 0.84 1.36
CA VAL A 100 -1.55 0.23 0.63
C VAL A 100 -0.59 -0.35 1.64
N SER A 101 -0.41 -1.67 1.60
CA SER A 101 0.43 -2.39 2.54
C SER A 101 1.52 -3.18 1.84
N PHE A 102 2.69 -3.25 2.48
CA PHE A 102 3.77 -4.12 2.04
C PHE A 102 4.55 -4.65 3.24
N LYS A 103 5.19 -5.81 3.07
CA LYS A 103 6.11 -6.37 4.08
C LYS A 103 7.54 -5.91 3.79
N THR A 104 8.21 -5.43 4.84
CA THR A 104 9.65 -5.17 4.83
C THR A 104 10.44 -6.47 4.86
N SER A 105 11.74 -6.40 4.58
CA SER A 105 12.64 -7.57 4.70
C SER A 105 12.73 -8.13 6.13
N ARG A 106 12.30 -7.36 7.14
CA ARG A 106 12.28 -7.76 8.55
C ARG A 106 10.96 -8.41 8.97
N GLY A 107 10.02 -8.61 8.05
CA GLY A 107 8.70 -9.17 8.35
C GLY A 107 7.66 -8.14 8.81
N ILE A 108 8.08 -6.91 9.12
CA ILE A 108 7.18 -5.81 9.53
C ILE A 108 6.27 -5.43 8.37
N THR A 109 4.97 -5.31 8.62
CA THR A 109 4.00 -4.82 7.66
C THR A 109 3.89 -3.31 7.80
N VAL A 110 4.12 -2.58 6.72
CA VAL A 110 3.88 -1.14 6.63
C VAL A 110 2.56 -0.94 5.93
N THR A 111 1.67 -0.13 6.50
CA THR A 111 0.37 0.22 5.92
C THR A 111 0.25 1.73 5.79
N MET A 112 -0.05 2.19 4.57
CA MET A 112 -0.27 3.59 4.23
C MET A 112 -1.73 3.79 3.84
N GLU A 113 -2.39 4.77 4.45
CA GLU A 113 -3.74 5.17 4.06
C GLU A 113 -3.68 6.38 3.13
N ILE A 114 -4.27 6.23 1.96
CA ILE A 114 -4.27 7.23 0.90
C ILE A 114 -5.72 7.61 0.61
N ALA A 115 -6.05 8.88 0.84
CA ALA A 115 -7.34 9.44 0.47
C ALA A 115 -7.42 9.63 -1.04
N ARG A 116 -8.45 9.04 -1.63
CA ARG A 116 -8.92 9.06 -3.02
C ARG A 116 -7.81 8.95 -4.07
N ALA A 117 -7.99 8.09 -5.08
CA ALA A 117 -7.01 7.95 -6.16
C ALA A 117 -6.66 9.28 -6.88
N GLU A 118 -7.59 10.25 -6.84
CA GLU A 118 -7.47 11.56 -7.48
C GLU A 118 -6.70 12.59 -6.64
N THR A 119 -6.95 12.65 -5.31
CA THR A 119 -6.29 13.61 -4.42
C THR A 119 -4.94 13.13 -3.91
N LYS A 120 -4.75 11.80 -3.86
CA LYS A 120 -3.51 11.15 -3.41
C LYS A 120 -2.98 11.74 -2.10
N GLU A 121 -3.88 11.99 -1.16
CA GLU A 121 -3.51 12.55 0.14
C GLU A 121 -3.10 11.42 1.06
N LEU A 122 -1.87 11.44 1.56
CA LEU A 122 -1.43 10.52 2.60
C LEU A 122 -2.08 10.92 3.93
N LYS A 123 -3.05 10.15 4.38
CA LYS A 123 -3.75 10.39 5.64
C LYS A 123 -3.00 9.80 6.83
N PHE A 124 -2.49 8.59 6.65
CA PHE A 124 -1.98 7.79 7.75
C PHE A 124 -0.86 6.85 7.30
N CYS A 125 0.03 6.53 8.22
CA CYS A 125 1.07 5.52 8.04
C CYS A 125 1.26 4.76 9.36
N SER A 126 1.27 3.43 9.31
CA SER A 126 1.48 2.56 10.48
C SER A 126 2.35 1.36 10.18
N ILE A 127 2.83 0.75 11.26
CA ILE A 127 3.45 -0.56 11.27
C ILE A 127 2.74 -1.52 12.19
N THR A 128 2.68 -2.76 11.74
CA THR A 128 2.32 -3.92 12.55
C THR A 128 3.41 -4.96 12.39
N ASP A 129 3.88 -5.48 13.53
CA ASP A 129 4.85 -6.58 13.61
C ASP A 129 4.18 -7.95 13.40
#